data_AF-A0A8T5ZFI9-F1
#
_entry.id   AF-A0A8T5ZFI9-F1
#
_cell.length_a   1.000
_cell.length_b   1.000
_cell.length_c   1.000
_cell.angle_alpha   90.00
_cell.angle_beta   90.00
_cell.angle_gamma   90.00
#
_symmetry.space_group_name_H-M   'P 1'
#
loop_
_entity.id
_entity.type
_entity.pdbx_description
1 polymer ?
#
loop_
_entity_poly.entity_id
_entity_poly.type
_entity_poly.pdbx_seq_one_letter_code
_entity_poly.pdbx_strand_id
1 'polypeptide(L)' 'AQEYEIPLAQTVAIGDGANDLPMIKAAGLGIAYHAKPKVNEKTEVTIRHADLMGVFCILSGSLNQK' A
#
# COMPACT_ATOMS: atom_id res chain seq x y z
N ALA A 1 -11.72 -8.16 4.15
CA ALA A 1 -11.65 -7.48 5.45
C ALA A 1 -12.79 -7.94 6.35
N GLN A 2 -14.05 -7.67 6.00
CA GLN A 2 -15.23 -8.10 6.78
C GLN A 2 -15.31 -9.62 7.00
N GLU A 3 -15.13 -10.42 5.96
CA GLU A 3 -15.14 -11.90 6.06
C GLU A 3 -14.09 -12.46 7.02
N TYR A 4 -12.95 -11.79 7.14
CA TYR A 4 -11.85 -12.19 8.02
C TYR A 4 -11.82 -11.44 9.35
N GLU A 5 -12.87 -10.65 9.63
CA GLU A 5 -12.97 -9.81 10.83
C GLU A 5 -11.78 -8.85 11.04
N ILE A 6 -11.14 -8.42 9.93
CA ILE A 6 -9.99 -7.51 9.97
C ILE A 6 -10.48 -6.06 9.87
N PRO A 7 -10.14 -5.18 10.83
CA PRO A 7 -10.41 -3.74 10.73
C PRO A 7 -9.82 -3.15 9.45
N LEU A 8 -10.54 -2.24 8.78
CA LEU A 8 -10.06 -1.59 7.55
C LEU A 8 -8.69 -0.90 7.76
N ALA A 9 -8.46 -0.32 8.93
CA ALA A 9 -7.18 0.30 9.29
C ALA A 9 -5.99 -0.68 9.30
N GLN A 10 -6.23 -1.99 9.40
CA GLN A 10 -5.22 -3.05 9.37
C GLN A 10 -5.13 -3.75 8.00
N THR A 11 -5.68 -3.15 6.95
CA THR A 11 -5.58 -3.67 5.59
C THR A 11 -4.49 -2.97 4.80
N VAL A 12 -3.83 -3.74 3.92
CA VAL A 12 -2.82 -3.22 3.00
C VAL A 12 -3.29 -3.51 1.57
N ALA A 13 -3.25 -2.52 0.69
CA ALA A 13 -3.47 -2.69 -0.74
C ALA A 13 -2.23 -2.26 -1.52
N ILE A 14 -1.85 -3.07 -2.51
CA ILE A 14 -0.70 -2.82 -3.38
C ILE A 14 -1.18 -2.87 -4.82
N GLY A 15 -0.78 -1.88 -5.63
CA GLY A 15 -1.11 -1.86 -7.07
C GLY A 15 -0.17 -0.95 -7.86
N ASP A 16 -0.18 -1.08 -9.18
CA ASP A 16 0.71 -0.36 -10.11
C ASP A 16 -0.07 0.54 -11.09
N GLY A 17 -1.38 0.30 -11.20
CA GLY A 17 -2.26 0.90 -12.19
C GLY A 17 -3.27 1.92 -11.64
N ALA A 18 -3.89 2.66 -12.56
CA ALA A 18 -4.95 3.61 -12.20
C ALA A 18 -6.26 2.91 -11.78
N ASN A 19 -6.47 1.68 -12.25
CA ASN A 19 -7.57 0.79 -11.85
C ASN A 19 -7.48 0.42 -10.35
N ASP A 20 -6.28 0.44 -9.77
CA ASP A 20 -6.08 0.08 -8.37
C ASP A 20 -6.27 1.28 -7.43
N LEU A 21 -6.34 2.51 -7.94
CA LEU A 21 -6.50 3.72 -7.12
C LEU A 21 -7.71 3.67 -6.18
N PRO A 22 -8.90 3.17 -6.58
CA PRO A 22 -10.01 3.02 -5.64
C PRO A 22 -9.68 2.05 -4.49
N MET A 23 -8.98 0.95 -4.79
CA MET A 23 -8.58 -0.06 -3.80
C MET A 23 -7.48 0.48 -2.87
N ILE A 24 -6.44 1.12 -3.44
CA ILE A 24 -5.32 1.72 -2.71
C ILE A 24 -5.82 2.80 -1.75
N LYS A 25 -6.80 3.62 -2.16
CA LYS A 25 -7.38 4.67 -1.31
C LYS A 25 -8.33 4.15 -0.22
N ALA A 26 -8.91 2.97 -0.42
CA ALA A 26 -9.85 2.39 0.54
C ALA A 26 -9.14 1.58 1.66
N ALA A 27 -7.91 1.13 1.42
CA ALA A 27 -7.13 0.38 2.40
C ALA A 27 -6.58 1.26 3.52
N GLY A 28 -6.27 0.65 4.67
CA GLY A 28 -5.59 1.33 5.78
C GLY A 28 -4.18 1.78 5.42
N LEU A 29 -3.48 1.01 4.58
CA LEU A 29 -2.21 1.37 3.96
C LEU A 29 -2.25 1.04 2.47
N GLY A 30 -2.22 2.07 1.63
CA GLY A 30 -2.15 1.94 0.18
C GLY A 30 -0.75 2.15 -0.35
N ILE A 31 -0.23 1.21 -1.14
CA ILE A 31 1.13 1.26 -1.72
C ILE A 31 1.07 1.19 -3.24
N ALA A 32 1.60 2.20 -3.90
CA ALA A 32 1.87 2.16 -5.34
C ALA A 32 3.20 1.44 -5.60
N TYR A 33 3.16 0.29 -6.28
CA TYR A 33 4.34 -0.50 -6.61
C TYR A 33 4.71 -0.34 -8.08
N HIS A 34 5.90 0.20 -8.36
CA HIS A 34 6.38 0.48 -9.72
C HIS A 34 5.35 1.19 -10.61
N ALA A 35 4.52 2.03 -9.98
CA ALA A 35 3.35 2.59 -10.64
C ALA A 35 3.73 3.73 -11.59
N LYS A 36 2.84 4.03 -12.54
CA LYS A 36 3.00 5.17 -13.46
C LYS A 36 3.00 6.50 -12.69
N PRO A 37 3.62 7.59 -13.19
CA PRO A 37 3.69 8.87 -12.49
C PRO A 37 2.32 9.38 -11.98
N LYS A 38 1.28 9.30 -12.80
CA LYS A 38 -0.10 9.69 -12.44
C LYS A 38 -0.70 8.90 -11.27
N VAL A 39 -0.24 7.67 -11.05
CA VAL A 39 -0.68 6.83 -9.94
C VAL A 39 0.12 7.23 -8.70
N ASN A 40 1.44 7.35 -8.81
CA ASN A 40 2.31 7.79 -7.71
C ASN A 40 1.87 9.14 -7.12
N GLU A 41 1.51 10.12 -7.96
CA GLU A 41 1.02 11.44 -7.52
C GLU A 41 -0.29 11.37 -6.72
N LYS A 42 -1.02 10.26 -6.81
CA LYS A 42 -2.33 10.05 -6.16
C LYS A 42 -2.25 9.06 -4.99
N THR A 43 -1.06 8.65 -4.58
CA THR A 43 -0.80 7.66 -3.55
C THR A 43 0.28 8.14 -2.59
N GLU A 44 0.06 7.95 -1.29
CA GLU A 44 0.98 8.48 -0.26
C GLU A 44 2.27 7.67 -0.14
N VAL A 45 2.21 6.36 -0.37
CA VAL A 45 3.35 5.45 -0.27
C VAL A 45 3.64 4.83 -1.62
N THR A 46 4.90 4.94 -2.06
CA THR A 46 5.34 4.43 -3.36
C THR A 46 6.63 3.63 -3.22
N ILE A 47 6.72 2.48 -3.89
CA ILE A 47 7.96 1.74 -4.10
C ILE A 47 8.34 1.87 -5.56
N ARG A 48 9.50 2.49 -5.83
CA ARG A 48 9.93 2.82 -7.21
C ARG A 48 11.09 1.97 -7.73
N HIS A 49 11.90 1.43 -6.83
CA HIS A 49 13.19 0.81 -7.18
C HIS A 49 13.46 -0.51 -6.46
N ALA A 50 12.71 -0.83 -5.40
CA ALA A 50 12.83 -2.09 -4.69
C ALA A 50 11.85 -3.12 -5.25
N ASP A 51 12.14 -4.39 -5.03
CA ASP A 51 11.16 -5.46 -5.26
C ASP A 51 10.04 -5.43 -4.19
N LEU A 52 9.18 -6.44 -4.18
CA LEU A 52 8.09 -6.53 -3.20
C LEU A 52 8.58 -6.67 -1.75
N MET A 53 9.86 -6.97 -1.48
CA MET A 53 10.41 -6.86 -0.13
C MET A 53 10.43 -5.42 0.39
N GLY A 54 10.35 -4.41 -0.50
CA GLY A 54 10.10 -3.04 -0.09
C GLY A 54 8.82 -2.88 0.75
N VAL A 55 7.78 -3.69 0.47
CA VAL A 55 6.54 -3.71 1.28
C VAL A 55 6.83 -4.22 2.68
N PHE A 56 7.59 -5.31 2.80
CA PHE A 56 7.99 -5.83 4.10
C PHE A 56 8.78 -4.79 4.90
N CYS A 57 9.71 -4.07 4.26
CA CYS A 57 10.45 -2.98 4.89
C CYS A 57 9.50 -1.90 5.47
N ILE A 58 8.52 -1.44 4.69
CA ILE A 58 7.51 -0.46 5.12
C ILE A 58 6.73 -0.98 6.34
N LEU A 59 6.23 -2.22 6.27
CA LEU A 59 5.47 -2.81 7.38
C LEU A 59 6.33 -2.97 8.63
N SER A 60 7.58 -3.39 8.48
CA SER A 60 8.52 -3.56 9.59
C SER A 60 8.87 -2.25 10.30
N GLY A 61 8.79 -1.11 9.60
CA GLY A 61 8.94 0.22 10.21
C GLY A 61 7.90 0.50 11.30
N SER A 62 6.67 0.00 11.13
CA SER A 62 5.60 0.16 12.13
C SER A 62 5.79 -0.71 13.38
N LEU A 63 6.51 -1.83 13.26
CA LEU A 63 6.72 -2.78 14.35
C LEU A 63 7.72 -2.29 15.42
N ASN A 64 8.47 -1.23 15.11
CA ASN A 64 9.47 -0.65 16.02
C ASN A 64 8.95 0.52 16.85
N GLN A 65 7.66 0.85 16.75
CA GLN A 65 7.01 1.84 17.60
C GLN A 65 6.77 1.20 18.98
N LYS A 66 7.70 1.41 19.92
CA LYS A 66 7.49 1.14 21.35
C LYS A 66 6.60 2.21 21.97
#